data_AF-A0A3R8KM57-F1
#
_entry.id   AF-A0A3R8KM57-F1
#
_cell.length_a   1.000
_cell.length_b   1.000
_cell.length_c   1.000
_cell.angle_alpha   90.00
_cell.angle_beta   90.00
_cell.angle_gamma   90.00
#
_symmetry.space_group_name_H-M   'P 1'
#
loop_
_entity.id
_entity.type
_entity.pdbx_description
1 polymer ?
#
loop_
_entity_poly.entity_id
_entity_poly.type
_entity_poly.pdbx_seq_one_letter_code
_entity_poly.pdbx_strand_id
1 'polypeptide(L)'
;MFVMHSKTRLILTQYREGSDYADEIGRQYHFPRKYYGFFTLPEIEFIYYEPKRKGDGVYFGFGEIGSVTPDPKDPANFFAEIINYHPFKNPVSCQGQNGQSREIDLNTRAQMSVREIDSNLFNDLCKDGGLEIDSLGVESENSDSADAISNPFDPTKIKVDREPMSVFQVLRKIEFKEIILDPEFQRNLVWDLVRRSRLIESALLHLPLPAFYFDGNDTDKWTVVDGLQRLSTLRDFITKKDFRLTGLEYLGNIEGKSFNELPRGMQRQLEETQLMLFIIRPETPPEVKFTIFYRINTGGLVLTAQEIRHALFQGQATILLKALAESSEFKKATDWGVSDLRMDARECILRYIAFYLNPYTEYKRSDLNGFLSSTMKELNAMLPSSIEKLRGDFTKAMQLSHELLGRNAFRKFNLDSGRRGPVNKALFESWANVFPQYNEQELLIHKNSLQQKLGKVFWTDSDYARSLSAGTGSTTAVRNRFERAHSIVKNILSP
;
A
#
# COMPACT_ATOMS: atom_id res chain seq x y z
N MET A 1 17.58 -11.67 -18.18
CA MET A 1 18.09 -11.98 -16.82
C MET A 1 17.71 -10.79 -15.95
N PHE A 2 16.55 -10.85 -15.29
CA PHE A 2 16.10 -9.77 -14.40
C PHE A 2 16.94 -9.83 -13.14
N VAL A 3 17.68 -8.77 -12.85
CA VAL A 3 18.36 -8.59 -11.57
C VAL A 3 17.26 -8.33 -10.54
N MET A 4 16.92 -9.32 -9.71
CA MET A 4 16.16 -9.08 -8.49
C MET A 4 16.93 -8.03 -7.69
N HIS A 5 16.39 -6.81 -7.60
CA HIS A 5 16.95 -5.82 -6.69
C HIS A 5 16.71 -6.34 -5.27
N SER A 6 17.79 -6.60 -4.53
CA SER A 6 17.69 -6.91 -3.10
C SER A 6 17.27 -5.64 -2.36
N LYS A 7 16.22 -5.73 -1.54
CA LYS A 7 15.76 -4.64 -0.68
C LYS A 7 16.90 -4.15 0.21
N THR A 8 16.95 -2.84 0.45
CA THR A 8 17.93 -2.25 1.38
C THR A 8 17.47 -2.51 2.81
N ARG A 9 18.36 -2.99 3.67
CA ARG A 9 18.02 -3.36 5.06
C ARG A 9 18.89 -2.61 6.05
N LEU A 10 18.25 -1.84 6.92
CA LEU A 10 18.94 -0.96 7.87
C LEU A 10 18.66 -1.35 9.32
N ILE A 11 19.57 -0.95 10.22
CA ILE A 11 19.28 -0.75 11.62
C ILE A 11 19.19 0.75 11.89
N LEU A 12 18.12 1.16 12.56
CA LEU A 12 17.93 2.53 13.06
C LEU A 12 18.05 2.56 14.57
N THR A 13 18.91 3.42 15.08
CA THR A 13 19.17 3.52 16.52
C THR A 13 18.22 4.51 17.16
N GLN A 14 17.37 4.03 18.06
CA GLN A 14 16.40 4.83 18.78
C GLN A 14 16.82 4.98 20.25
N TYR A 15 17.07 6.21 20.69
CA TYR A 15 17.37 6.52 22.09
C TYR A 15 16.08 6.93 22.82
N ARG A 16 15.80 6.33 23.99
CA ARG A 16 14.59 6.67 24.78
C ARG A 16 14.78 7.84 25.75
N GLU A 17 16.01 8.22 26.10
CA GLU A 17 16.29 9.34 27.03
C GLU A 17 17.44 10.23 26.54
N GLY A 18 17.20 11.55 26.50
CA GLY A 18 18.24 12.58 26.33
C GLY A 18 18.80 12.77 24.92
N SER A 19 18.06 12.37 23.89
CA SER A 19 18.40 12.65 22.48
C SER A 19 17.87 14.02 22.05
N ASP A 20 18.68 14.78 21.32
CA ASP A 20 18.25 16.05 20.67
C ASP A 20 17.39 15.79 19.42
N TYR A 21 17.19 14.52 19.02
CA TYR A 21 16.41 14.16 17.85
C TYR A 21 14.92 13.99 18.15
N ALA A 22 14.05 14.55 17.30
CA ALA A 22 12.59 14.54 17.44
C ALA A 22 11.94 13.29 16.83
N ASP A 23 12.39 12.11 17.25
CA ASP A 23 11.84 10.84 16.76
C ASP A 23 10.43 10.56 17.33
N GLU A 24 9.56 9.94 16.54
CA GLU A 24 8.32 9.31 17.02
C GLU A 24 8.30 7.85 16.57
N ILE A 25 8.44 6.92 17.52
CA ILE A 25 8.51 5.48 17.24
C ILE A 25 7.32 5.05 16.38
N GLY A 26 7.62 4.44 15.23
CA GLY A 26 6.63 3.91 14.30
C GLY A 26 5.92 4.97 13.46
N ARG A 27 6.36 6.24 13.52
CA ARG A 27 5.81 7.35 12.71
C ARG A 27 6.88 8.15 11.99
N GLN A 28 7.93 8.57 12.68
CA GLN A 28 9.01 9.33 12.09
C GLN A 28 10.35 9.07 12.77
N TYR A 29 11.43 9.14 12.01
CA TYR A 29 12.80 9.04 12.48
C TYR A 29 13.59 10.28 12.03
N HIS A 30 14.16 11.01 12.98
CA HIS A 30 14.89 12.24 12.77
C HIS A 30 16.39 11.95 12.70
N PHE A 31 17.05 12.41 11.64
CA PHE A 31 18.45 12.05 11.38
C PHE A 31 19.25 13.17 10.70
N PRO A 32 20.57 13.23 10.93
CA PRO A 32 21.44 14.23 10.32
C PRO A 32 21.77 13.90 8.87
N ARG A 33 22.07 14.93 8.06
CA ARG A 33 22.39 14.85 6.63
C ARG A 33 23.40 13.77 6.25
N LYS A 34 24.35 13.44 7.13
CA LYS A 34 25.35 12.37 6.88
C LYS A 34 24.72 10.99 6.59
N TYR A 35 23.50 10.74 7.04
CA TYR A 35 22.77 9.49 6.76
C TYR A 35 21.78 9.59 5.59
N TYR A 36 21.62 10.77 4.98
CA TYR A 36 20.65 11.00 3.90
C TYR A 36 20.74 9.98 2.77
N GLY A 37 21.96 9.59 2.37
CA GLY A 37 22.18 8.59 1.34
C GLY A 37 21.57 7.21 1.64
N PHE A 38 21.45 6.81 2.90
CA PHE A 38 20.80 5.54 3.29
C PHE A 38 19.29 5.58 3.10
N PHE A 39 18.67 6.76 3.28
CA PHE A 39 17.21 6.94 3.23
C PHE A 39 16.70 7.30 1.82
N THR A 40 17.59 7.57 0.86
CA THR A 40 17.22 7.79 -0.55
C THR A 40 17.27 6.53 -1.40
N LEU A 41 17.59 5.37 -0.80
CA LEU A 41 17.58 4.08 -1.49
C LEU A 41 16.14 3.60 -1.70
N PRO A 42 15.85 2.87 -2.78
CA PRO A 42 14.53 2.29 -3.00
C PRO A 42 14.25 1.13 -2.03
N GLU A 43 13.00 1.01 -1.59
CA GLU A 43 12.49 -0.13 -0.80
C GLU A 43 13.33 -0.48 0.44
N ILE A 44 13.37 0.46 1.39
CA ILE A 44 14.15 0.31 2.62
C ILE A 44 13.29 -0.33 3.71
N GLU A 45 13.73 -1.48 4.19
CA GLU A 45 13.26 -2.11 5.41
C GLU A 45 14.24 -1.81 6.54
N PHE A 46 13.75 -1.68 7.77
CA PHE A 46 14.61 -1.44 8.91
C PHE A 46 14.19 -2.20 10.16
N ILE A 47 15.15 -2.36 11.07
CA ILE A 47 14.94 -2.82 12.44
C ILE A 47 15.35 -1.69 13.40
N TYR A 48 14.48 -1.34 14.33
CA TYR A 48 14.86 -0.45 15.42
C TYR A 48 15.76 -1.16 16.42
N TYR A 49 16.80 -0.44 16.84
CA TYR A 49 17.73 -0.84 17.87
C TYR A 49 17.77 0.21 18.98
N GLU A 50 17.59 -0.22 20.22
CA GLU A 50 17.73 0.61 21.41
C GLU A 50 19.05 0.27 22.12
N PRO A 51 20.02 1.20 22.17
CA PRO A 51 21.24 1.00 22.94
C PRO A 51 20.98 1.25 24.43
N LYS A 52 21.61 0.46 25.32
CA LYS A 52 21.57 0.69 26.77
C LYS A 52 22.87 1.34 27.27
N ARG A 53 22.75 2.27 28.22
CA ARG A 53 23.91 2.89 28.93
C ARG A 53 24.68 1.87 29.80
N LYS A 54 24.01 0.83 30.30
CA LYS A 54 24.59 -0.31 31.02
C LYS A 54 23.87 -1.60 30.60
N GLY A 55 24.61 -2.62 30.19
CA GLY A 55 24.08 -3.88 29.66
C GLY A 55 23.87 -3.85 28.14
N ASP A 56 23.25 -4.90 27.62
CA ASP A 56 23.09 -5.12 26.18
C ASP A 56 21.90 -4.35 25.60
N GLY A 57 22.11 -3.75 24.43
CA GLY A 57 21.04 -3.14 23.64
C GLY A 57 20.08 -4.18 23.06
N VAL A 58 18.91 -3.72 22.63
CA VAL A 58 17.85 -4.60 22.12
C VAL A 58 17.28 -4.10 20.80
N TYR A 59 16.97 -5.03 19.90
CA TYR A 59 16.14 -4.77 18.74
C TYR A 59 14.67 -4.90 19.13
N PHE A 60 13.79 -4.01 18.68
CA PHE A 60 12.43 -3.97 19.22
C PHE A 60 11.31 -3.73 18.21
N GLY A 61 11.62 -3.58 16.94
CA GLY A 61 10.58 -3.42 15.93
C GLY A 61 11.13 -3.43 14.52
N PHE A 62 10.29 -3.82 13.58
CA PHE A 62 10.50 -3.76 12.14
C PHE A 62 9.68 -2.61 11.58
N GLY A 63 10.15 -1.99 10.49
CA GLY A 63 9.32 -1.11 9.68
C GLY A 63 9.94 -0.88 8.31
N GLU A 64 9.29 -0.01 7.56
CA GLU A 64 9.74 0.44 6.24
C GLU A 64 9.88 1.96 6.25
N ILE A 65 10.77 2.48 5.40
CA ILE A 65 10.92 3.92 5.21
C ILE A 65 9.95 4.39 4.13
N GLY A 66 9.13 5.38 4.49
CA GLY A 66 8.26 6.12 3.59
C GLY A 66 8.97 7.33 2.97
N SER A 67 8.31 8.48 3.00
CA SER A 67 8.89 9.73 2.49
C SER A 67 10.00 10.29 3.37
N VAL A 68 10.97 10.99 2.76
CA VAL A 68 12.03 11.73 3.48
C VAL A 68 11.83 13.22 3.26
N THR A 69 11.78 13.98 4.35
CA THR A 69 11.55 15.44 4.32
C THR A 69 12.63 16.17 5.12
N PRO A 70 13.07 17.37 4.71
CA PRO A 70 13.97 18.19 5.54
C PRO A 70 13.28 18.61 6.85
N ASP A 71 14.05 18.73 7.94
CA ASP A 71 13.52 19.36 9.16
C ASP A 71 13.31 20.86 8.91
N PRO A 72 12.07 21.40 9.05
CA PRO A 72 11.79 22.82 8.85
C PRO A 72 12.54 23.74 9.83
N LYS A 73 12.97 23.23 10.99
CA LYS A 73 13.65 23.99 12.04
C LYS A 73 15.18 23.91 11.93
N ASP A 74 15.70 22.79 11.42
CA ASP A 74 17.14 22.58 11.22
C ASP A 74 17.42 21.91 9.86
N PRO A 75 17.75 22.68 8.81
CA PRO A 75 18.06 22.14 7.49
C PRO A 75 19.26 21.20 7.41
N ALA A 76 20.04 21.03 8.49
CA ALA A 76 21.09 20.02 8.57
C ALA A 76 20.53 18.62 8.91
N ASN A 77 19.26 18.53 9.32
CA ASN A 77 18.57 17.29 9.66
C ASN A 77 17.33 17.04 8.78
N PHE A 78 16.84 15.81 8.84
CA PHE A 78 15.77 15.28 8.01
C PHE A 78 14.88 14.36 8.85
N PHE A 79 13.62 14.25 8.45
CA PHE A 79 12.68 13.26 8.93
C PHE A 79 12.46 12.18 7.87
N ALA A 80 12.63 10.92 8.25
CA ALA A 80 12.14 9.76 7.50
C ALA A 80 10.79 9.36 8.10
N GLU A 81 9.75 9.33 7.27
CA GLU A 81 8.46 8.74 7.61
C GLU A 81 8.63 7.23 7.80
N ILE A 82 7.97 6.69 8.82
CA ILE A 82 8.00 5.27 9.15
C ILE A 82 6.65 4.69 8.78
N ILE A 83 6.66 3.71 7.88
CA ILE A 83 5.48 3.00 7.41
C ILE A 83 5.57 1.52 7.77
N ASN A 84 4.43 0.84 7.80
CA ASN A 84 4.33 -0.60 8.09
C ASN A 84 5.11 -1.02 9.35
N TYR A 85 5.02 -0.21 10.41
CA TYR A 85 5.72 -0.48 11.66
C TYR A 85 5.10 -1.66 12.42
N HIS A 86 5.92 -2.66 12.72
CA HIS A 86 5.56 -3.84 13.50
C HIS A 86 6.48 -3.96 14.72
N PRO A 87 6.01 -3.68 15.95
CA PRO A 87 6.81 -3.91 17.13
C PRO A 87 7.08 -5.41 17.31
N PHE A 88 8.27 -5.75 17.79
CA PHE A 88 8.60 -7.13 18.13
C PHE A 88 7.78 -7.56 19.35
N LYS A 89 7.32 -8.81 19.35
CA LYS A 89 6.59 -9.39 20.50
C LYS A 89 7.47 -9.44 21.74
N ASN A 90 8.74 -9.77 21.52
CA ASN A 90 9.79 -9.74 22.52
C ASN A 90 10.99 -8.96 21.95
N PRO A 91 11.55 -7.98 22.68
CA PRO A 91 12.81 -7.37 22.28
C PRO A 91 13.92 -8.41 22.14
N VAL A 92 14.70 -8.33 21.06
CA VAL A 92 15.78 -9.28 20.74
C VAL A 92 17.10 -8.73 21.22
N SER A 93 17.86 -9.51 21.99
CA SER A 93 19.19 -9.10 22.47
C SER A 93 20.16 -8.87 21.32
N CYS A 94 21.04 -7.87 21.43
CA CYS A 94 22.14 -7.67 20.50
C CYS A 94 23.23 -8.77 20.60
N GLN A 95 23.23 -9.53 21.69
CA GLN A 95 24.10 -10.70 21.86
C GLN A 95 23.39 -11.98 21.38
N GLY A 96 24.15 -12.83 20.68
CA GLY A 96 23.75 -14.19 20.32
C GLY A 96 23.89 -15.17 21.49
N GLN A 97 23.55 -16.44 21.26
CA GLN A 97 23.50 -17.48 22.30
C GLN A 97 24.84 -17.73 23.02
N ASN A 98 25.97 -17.34 22.41
CA ASN A 98 27.32 -17.51 22.95
C ASN A 98 27.94 -16.19 23.49
N GLY A 99 27.15 -15.13 23.68
CA GLY A 99 27.64 -13.81 24.13
C GLY A 99 28.40 -13.01 23.07
N GLN A 100 28.46 -13.50 21.83
CA GLN A 100 29.01 -12.76 20.69
C GLN A 100 27.97 -11.77 20.15
N SER A 101 28.41 -10.61 19.67
CA SER A 101 27.53 -9.66 18.97
C SER A 101 26.88 -10.34 17.77
N ARG A 102 25.58 -10.11 17.54
CA ARG A 102 24.88 -10.57 16.33
C ARG A 102 25.31 -9.84 15.06
N GLU A 103 25.91 -8.66 15.20
CA GLU A 103 26.50 -7.88 14.11
C GLU A 103 28.00 -8.22 13.94
N ILE A 104 28.32 -9.48 13.61
CA ILE A 104 29.67 -10.07 13.70
C ILE A 104 30.69 -9.38 12.76
N ASP A 105 30.28 -8.98 11.55
CA ASP A 105 31.16 -8.43 10.50
C ASP A 105 31.20 -6.88 10.44
N LEU A 106 30.50 -6.20 11.37
CA LEU A 106 30.27 -4.75 11.30
C LEU A 106 30.95 -3.98 12.44
N ASN A 107 32.06 -4.50 12.98
CA ASN A 107 32.72 -3.96 14.19
C ASN A 107 33.11 -2.47 14.12
N THR A 108 33.21 -1.85 12.94
CA THR A 108 33.39 -0.39 12.77
C THR A 108 32.08 0.39 12.55
N ARG A 109 30.97 -0.28 12.17
CA ARG A 109 29.65 0.33 11.91
C ARG A 109 28.65 0.20 13.06
N ALA A 110 28.86 -0.69 14.04
CA ALA A 110 27.95 -0.84 15.19
C ALA A 110 27.80 0.42 16.06
N GLN A 111 28.72 1.39 15.92
CA GLN A 111 28.64 2.71 16.56
C GLN A 111 27.81 3.75 15.77
N MET A 112 27.41 3.42 14.53
CA MET A 112 26.61 4.32 13.69
C MET A 112 25.12 4.20 14.03
N SER A 113 24.45 5.36 14.14
CA SER A 113 23.01 5.43 14.41
C SER A 113 22.18 4.80 13.30
N VAL A 114 22.67 4.85 12.06
CA VAL A 114 22.08 4.21 10.88
C VAL A 114 23.15 3.37 10.21
N ARG A 115 22.85 2.10 9.98
CA ARG A 115 23.80 1.13 9.39
C ARG A 115 23.06 0.06 8.60
N GLU A 116 23.66 -0.35 7.49
CA GLU A 116 23.14 -1.42 6.65
C GLU A 116 23.47 -2.80 7.23
N ILE A 117 22.55 -3.74 7.11
CA ILE A 117 22.72 -5.14 7.52
C ILE A 117 22.35 -6.08 6.38
N ASP A 118 22.95 -7.27 6.40
CA ASP A 118 22.65 -8.29 5.41
C ASP A 118 21.26 -8.91 5.63
N SER A 119 20.79 -9.58 4.58
CA SER A 119 19.45 -10.16 4.58
C SER A 119 19.27 -11.29 5.58
N ASN A 120 20.31 -12.06 5.90
CA ASN A 120 20.21 -13.18 6.82
C ASN A 120 20.05 -12.66 8.25
N LEU A 121 20.91 -11.72 8.67
CA LEU A 121 20.81 -11.09 9.98
C LEU A 121 19.47 -10.39 10.18
N PHE A 122 18.99 -9.66 9.17
CA PHE A 122 17.68 -9.01 9.22
C PHE A 122 16.55 -10.01 9.45
N ASN A 123 16.54 -11.11 8.70
CA ASN A 123 15.52 -12.15 8.82
C ASN A 123 15.58 -12.84 10.18
N ASP A 124 16.79 -13.12 10.69
CA ASP A 124 16.99 -13.75 11.99
C ASP A 124 16.51 -12.86 13.13
N LEU A 125 16.78 -11.55 13.08
CA LEU A 125 16.31 -10.60 14.09
C LEU A 125 14.79 -10.46 14.09
N CYS A 126 14.16 -10.37 12.91
CA CYS A 126 12.71 -10.37 12.83
C CYS A 126 12.11 -11.67 13.39
N LYS A 127 12.67 -12.82 13.01
CA LYS A 127 12.22 -14.12 13.49
C LYS A 127 12.33 -14.25 15.01
N ASP A 128 13.47 -13.87 15.58
CA ASP A 128 13.69 -13.86 17.03
C ASP A 128 12.76 -12.84 17.73
N GLY A 129 12.41 -11.75 17.05
CA GLY A 129 11.42 -10.76 17.48
C GLY A 129 9.97 -11.24 17.38
N GLY A 130 9.75 -12.46 16.87
CA GLY A 130 8.44 -13.05 16.67
C GLY A 130 7.72 -12.57 15.40
N LEU A 131 8.46 -12.00 14.44
CA LEU A 131 7.99 -11.58 13.13
C LEU A 131 8.55 -12.49 12.02
N GLU A 132 7.65 -13.17 11.32
CA GLU A 132 7.99 -13.85 10.07
C GLU A 132 7.76 -12.85 8.91
N ILE A 133 8.83 -12.26 8.36
CA ILE A 133 8.74 -11.24 7.30
C ILE A 133 8.02 -11.78 6.07
N ASP A 134 8.27 -13.04 5.70
CA ASP A 134 7.57 -13.75 4.62
C ASP A 134 6.06 -13.88 4.87
N SER A 135 5.59 -13.54 6.09
CA SER A 135 4.18 -13.47 6.45
C SER A 135 3.62 -12.05 6.53
N LEU A 136 4.40 -11.01 6.27
CA LEU A 136 3.90 -9.62 6.28
C LEU A 136 3.36 -9.23 4.91
N GLY A 137 2.35 -8.37 4.91
CA GLY A 137 1.69 -7.89 3.71
C GLY A 137 0.67 -8.85 3.13
N VAL A 138 0.28 -8.56 1.89
CA VAL A 138 -0.68 -9.32 1.12
C VAL A 138 0.03 -10.03 -0.02
N GLU A 139 -0.32 -11.30 -0.23
CA GLU A 139 0.24 -12.12 -1.30
C GLU A 139 -0.06 -11.48 -2.66
N SER A 140 0.99 -11.18 -3.42
CA SER A 140 0.86 -10.70 -4.80
C SER A 140 0.27 -11.80 -5.67
N GLU A 141 -0.81 -11.50 -6.38
CA GLU A 141 -1.40 -12.40 -7.36
C GLU A 141 -0.60 -12.30 -8.68
N ASN A 142 -0.22 -13.43 -9.29
CA ASN A 142 0.45 -13.40 -10.59
C ASN A 142 -0.51 -12.87 -11.66
N SER A 143 -0.23 -11.66 -12.17
CA SER A 143 -1.05 -10.92 -13.14
C SER A 143 -1.02 -11.49 -14.57
N ASP A 144 -0.23 -12.54 -14.82
CA ASP A 144 0.12 -13.03 -16.16
C ASP A 144 -1.05 -13.58 -17.00
N SER A 145 -2.30 -13.62 -16.50
CA SER A 145 -3.40 -14.21 -17.28
C SER A 145 -4.84 -13.74 -17.00
N ALA A 146 -5.10 -12.70 -16.19
CA ALA A 146 -6.49 -12.34 -15.84
C ALA A 146 -6.89 -10.85 -15.96
N ASP A 147 -5.97 -9.92 -16.23
CA ASP A 147 -6.28 -8.48 -16.32
C ASP A 147 -6.45 -7.94 -17.75
N ALA A 148 -6.49 -8.82 -18.75
CA ALA A 148 -6.94 -8.39 -20.07
C ALA A 148 -8.42 -8.03 -19.95
N ILE A 149 -8.72 -6.72 -19.88
CA ILE A 149 -10.07 -6.15 -19.96
C ILE A 149 -10.84 -6.93 -21.01
N SER A 150 -11.70 -7.85 -20.57
CA SER A 150 -12.19 -8.93 -21.43
C SER A 150 -13.29 -8.47 -22.36
N ASN A 151 -13.70 -7.19 -22.26
CA ASN A 151 -14.81 -6.64 -23.00
C ASN A 151 -14.37 -5.33 -23.69
N PRO A 152 -14.42 -5.27 -25.04
CA PRO A 152 -14.22 -4.00 -25.73
C PRO A 152 -15.32 -3.04 -25.29
N PHE A 153 -14.94 -1.93 -24.67
CA PHE A 153 -15.85 -0.82 -24.44
C PHE A 153 -16.13 -0.11 -25.76
N ASP A 154 -17.28 0.53 -25.85
CA ASP A 154 -17.62 1.36 -27.00
C ASP A 154 -16.74 2.62 -27.01
N PRO A 155 -15.81 2.79 -27.98
CA PRO A 155 -14.91 3.94 -28.00
C PRO A 155 -15.64 5.27 -28.15
N THR A 156 -16.88 5.26 -28.68
CA THR A 156 -17.68 6.49 -28.86
C THR A 156 -18.12 7.11 -27.53
N LYS A 157 -18.09 6.32 -26.45
CA LYS A 157 -18.41 6.74 -25.08
C LYS A 157 -17.24 7.40 -24.37
N ILE A 158 -16.04 7.39 -24.95
CA ILE A 158 -14.90 8.11 -24.39
C ILE A 158 -15.05 9.60 -24.70
N LYS A 159 -15.24 10.40 -23.65
CA LYS A 159 -15.26 11.86 -23.72
C LYS A 159 -14.11 12.40 -22.88
N VAL A 160 -13.05 12.85 -23.57
CA VAL A 160 -11.86 13.41 -22.94
C VAL A 160 -11.53 14.74 -23.59
N ASP A 161 -11.52 15.79 -22.78
CA ASP A 161 -11.18 17.13 -23.23
C ASP A 161 -9.69 17.37 -23.04
N ARG A 162 -9.11 18.16 -23.95
CA ARG A 162 -7.69 18.49 -23.98
C ARG A 162 -7.53 19.97 -23.73
N GLU A 163 -7.10 20.33 -22.54
CA GLU A 163 -7.03 21.72 -22.11
C GLU A 163 -5.58 22.10 -21.80
N PRO A 164 -4.94 22.98 -22.61
CA PRO A 164 -3.67 23.57 -22.23
C PRO A 164 -3.92 24.60 -21.14
N MET A 165 -3.22 24.48 -20.02
CA MET A 165 -3.37 25.37 -18.88
C MET A 165 -2.00 25.71 -18.30
N SER A 166 -1.77 26.98 -17.94
CA SER A 166 -0.51 27.36 -17.31
C SER A 166 -0.40 26.78 -15.89
N VAL A 167 0.84 26.57 -15.43
CA VAL A 167 1.10 26.20 -14.03
C VAL A 167 0.39 27.16 -13.08
N PHE A 168 0.45 28.47 -13.32
CA PHE A 168 -0.24 29.47 -12.50
C PHE A 168 -1.76 29.19 -12.37
N GLN A 169 -2.43 28.93 -13.49
CA GLN A 169 -3.87 28.64 -13.49
C GLN A 169 -4.17 27.32 -12.75
N VAL A 170 -3.39 26.27 -12.98
CA VAL A 170 -3.55 24.98 -12.30
C VAL A 170 -3.36 25.13 -10.79
N LEU A 171 -2.31 25.83 -10.34
CA LEU A 171 -2.04 26.06 -8.93
C LEU A 171 -3.16 26.88 -8.27
N ARG A 172 -3.71 27.86 -8.99
CA ARG A 172 -4.87 28.64 -8.52
C ARG A 172 -6.11 27.76 -8.35
N LYS A 173 -6.39 26.86 -9.29
CA LYS A 173 -7.48 25.88 -9.15
C LYS A 173 -7.28 24.93 -7.97
N ILE A 174 -6.04 24.52 -7.69
CA ILE A 174 -5.72 23.71 -6.49
C ILE A 174 -5.99 24.51 -5.21
N GLU A 175 -5.57 25.78 -5.16
CA GLU A 175 -5.79 26.68 -4.02
C GLU A 175 -7.28 26.85 -3.69
N PHE A 176 -8.12 27.03 -4.73
CA PHE A 176 -9.57 27.15 -4.58
C PHE A 176 -10.31 25.80 -4.41
N LYS A 177 -9.57 24.68 -4.32
CA LYS A 177 -10.14 23.32 -4.21
C LYS A 177 -11.05 22.95 -5.38
N GLU A 178 -10.76 23.47 -6.56
CA GLU A 178 -11.35 23.09 -7.84
C GLU A 178 -10.56 21.93 -8.48
N ILE A 179 -9.28 21.80 -8.14
CA ILE A 179 -8.49 20.60 -8.41
C ILE A 179 -8.19 19.93 -7.08
N ILE A 180 -8.70 18.71 -6.91
CA ILE A 180 -8.54 17.91 -5.70
C ILE A 180 -7.31 17.03 -5.86
N LEU A 181 -6.26 17.38 -5.11
CA LEU A 181 -5.15 16.49 -4.81
C LEU A 181 -5.61 15.63 -3.63
N ASP A 182 -6.21 14.46 -3.87
CA ASP A 182 -6.82 13.65 -2.80
C ASP A 182 -5.79 13.34 -1.68
N PRO A 183 -6.05 13.75 -0.42
CA PRO A 183 -5.15 13.50 0.71
C PRO A 183 -4.81 12.02 0.93
N GLU A 184 -5.68 11.07 0.58
CA GLU A 184 -5.38 9.64 0.75
C GLU A 184 -4.32 9.17 -0.27
N PHE A 185 -4.27 9.78 -1.46
CA PHE A 185 -3.18 9.54 -2.42
C PHE A 185 -1.92 10.36 -2.12
N GLN A 186 -2.05 11.50 -1.41
CA GLN A 186 -0.90 12.32 -1.00
C GLN A 186 0.01 11.63 0.03
N ARG A 187 -0.49 10.64 0.80
CA ARG A 187 0.34 9.84 1.73
C ARG A 187 1.40 9.01 1.00
N ASN A 188 1.28 8.88 -0.31
CA ASN A 188 2.20 8.13 -1.15
C ASN A 188 3.10 9.08 -1.99
N LEU A 189 3.38 10.30 -1.52
CA LEU A 189 4.37 11.20 -2.13
C LEU A 189 5.80 10.64 -1.95
N VAL A 190 6.21 9.77 -2.87
CA VAL A 190 7.50 9.04 -2.84
C VAL A 190 8.62 9.72 -3.61
N TRP A 191 8.38 10.89 -4.23
CA TRP A 191 9.46 11.59 -4.93
C TRP A 191 10.41 12.26 -3.94
N ASP A 192 11.67 11.82 -3.96
CA ASP A 192 12.75 12.46 -3.24
C ASP A 192 13.02 13.89 -3.75
N LEU A 193 13.78 14.64 -2.97
CA LEU A 193 14.03 16.05 -3.27
C LEU A 193 14.79 16.27 -4.59
N VAL A 194 15.64 15.32 -4.98
CA VAL A 194 16.39 15.36 -6.25
C VAL A 194 15.44 15.25 -7.43
N ARG A 195 14.55 14.24 -7.43
CA ARG A 195 13.57 14.06 -8.51
C ARG A 195 12.60 15.22 -8.61
N ARG A 196 12.18 15.78 -7.46
CA ARG A 196 11.38 17.01 -7.41
C ARG A 196 12.11 18.19 -8.04
N SER A 197 13.39 18.39 -7.69
CA SER A 197 14.22 19.47 -8.23
C SER A 197 14.43 19.35 -9.74
N ARG A 198 14.65 18.12 -10.25
CA ARG A 198 14.78 17.85 -11.69
C ARG A 198 13.50 18.10 -12.49
N LEU A 199 12.32 17.98 -11.88
CA LEU A 199 11.08 18.41 -12.52
C LEU A 199 11.05 19.93 -12.71
N ILE A 200 11.44 20.68 -11.67
CA ILE A 200 11.53 22.14 -11.74
C ILE A 200 12.56 22.56 -12.79
N GLU A 201 13.70 21.88 -12.83
CA GLU A 201 14.74 22.05 -13.85
C GLU A 201 14.18 21.82 -15.26
N SER A 202 13.44 20.72 -15.47
CA SER A 202 12.83 20.40 -16.77
C SER A 202 11.88 21.50 -17.25
N ALA A 203 11.06 22.05 -16.35
CA ALA A 203 10.18 23.17 -16.67
C ALA A 203 10.96 24.45 -17.02
N LEU A 204 12.04 24.75 -16.28
CA LEU A 204 12.96 25.86 -16.57
C LEU A 204 13.81 25.67 -17.84
N LEU A 205 13.94 24.44 -18.33
CA LEU A 205 14.59 24.12 -19.60
C LEU A 205 13.61 24.05 -20.78
N HIS A 206 12.32 24.35 -20.56
CA HIS A 206 11.25 24.22 -21.55
C HIS A 206 11.12 22.79 -22.11
N LEU A 207 11.52 21.78 -21.33
CA LEU A 207 11.30 20.40 -21.71
C LEU A 207 9.81 20.06 -21.55
N PRO A 208 9.23 19.29 -22.49
CA PRO A 208 7.83 18.90 -22.39
C PRO A 208 7.62 18.03 -21.15
N LEU A 209 6.73 18.48 -20.26
CA LEU A 209 6.28 17.66 -19.14
C LEU A 209 5.26 16.64 -19.66
N PRO A 210 5.23 15.40 -19.13
CA PRO A 210 4.20 14.45 -19.50
C PRO A 210 2.80 15.02 -19.23
N ALA A 211 1.79 14.48 -19.89
CA ALA A 211 0.42 14.95 -19.70
C ALA A 211 -0.09 14.70 -18.27
N PHE A 212 -1.17 15.40 -17.91
CA PHE A 212 -1.84 15.29 -16.62
C PHE A 212 -3.29 14.81 -16.85
N TYR A 213 -3.75 13.86 -16.04
CA TYR A 213 -5.07 13.25 -16.23
C TYR A 213 -5.96 13.47 -15.01
N PHE A 214 -7.21 13.84 -15.27
CA PHE A 214 -8.17 14.19 -14.24
C PHE A 214 -9.50 13.46 -14.47
N ASP A 215 -10.14 13.06 -13.37
CA ASP A 215 -11.56 12.71 -13.36
C ASP A 215 -12.39 13.98 -13.17
N GLY A 216 -13.14 14.36 -14.20
CA GLY A 216 -14.04 15.52 -14.19
C GLY A 216 -15.47 15.16 -13.84
N ASN A 217 -15.70 14.14 -12.99
CA ASN A 217 -17.04 13.66 -12.63
C ASN A 217 -17.91 14.74 -11.97
N ASP A 218 -17.28 15.62 -11.18
CA ASP A 218 -17.87 16.87 -10.71
C ASP A 218 -17.43 17.98 -11.67
N THR A 219 -18.38 18.68 -12.28
CA THR A 219 -18.07 19.72 -13.27
C THR A 219 -17.27 20.86 -12.69
N ASP A 220 -17.41 21.10 -11.38
CA ASP A 220 -16.73 22.18 -10.65
C ASP A 220 -15.45 21.70 -9.97
N LYS A 221 -15.23 20.37 -9.88
CA LYS A 221 -14.08 19.77 -9.19
C LYS A 221 -13.46 18.61 -9.97
N TRP A 222 -12.19 18.76 -10.27
CA TRP A 222 -11.40 17.74 -10.96
C TRP A 222 -10.52 16.98 -9.97
N THR A 223 -10.64 15.66 -9.94
CA THR A 223 -9.77 14.80 -9.12
C THR A 223 -8.56 14.36 -9.93
N VAL A 224 -7.36 14.55 -9.39
CA VAL A 224 -6.12 14.14 -10.08
C VAL A 224 -5.99 12.62 -10.08
N VAL A 225 -5.74 12.05 -11.26
CA VAL A 225 -5.56 10.61 -11.46
C VAL A 225 -4.13 10.27 -11.84
N ASP A 226 -3.51 11.07 -12.70
CA ASP A 226 -2.08 11.00 -12.98
C ASP A 226 -1.44 12.40 -12.93
N GLY A 227 -0.19 12.44 -12.48
CA GLY A 227 0.56 13.68 -12.29
C GLY A 227 0.52 14.23 -10.86
N LEU A 228 0.00 13.48 -9.88
CA LEU A 228 -0.08 13.89 -8.48
C LEU A 228 1.27 14.35 -7.90
N GLN A 229 2.34 13.59 -8.11
CA GLN A 229 3.71 13.95 -7.66
C GLN A 229 4.19 15.24 -8.33
N ARG A 230 3.91 15.40 -9.62
CA ARG A 230 4.34 16.53 -10.44
C ARG A 230 3.61 17.82 -10.03
N LEU A 231 2.30 17.76 -9.88
CA LEU A 231 1.48 18.88 -9.40
C LEU A 231 1.82 19.25 -7.96
N SER A 232 2.01 18.25 -7.09
CA SER A 232 2.44 18.49 -5.70
C SER A 232 3.81 19.16 -5.64
N THR A 233 4.76 18.72 -6.48
CA THR A 233 6.08 19.35 -6.60
C THR A 233 5.98 20.81 -7.03
N LEU A 234 5.22 21.11 -8.08
CA LEU A 234 5.00 22.48 -8.57
C LEU A 234 4.35 23.36 -7.50
N ARG A 235 3.29 22.87 -6.84
CA ARG A 235 2.59 23.56 -5.75
C ARG A 235 3.52 23.85 -4.58
N ASP A 236 4.25 22.84 -4.14
CA ASP A 236 5.11 22.94 -2.96
C ASP A 236 6.32 23.86 -3.22
N PHE A 237 6.85 23.90 -4.45
CA PHE A 237 7.94 24.81 -4.80
C PHE A 237 7.47 26.25 -5.01
N ILE A 238 6.39 26.46 -5.78
CA ILE A 238 5.95 27.79 -6.24
C ILE A 238 5.06 28.48 -5.20
N THR A 239 4.02 27.77 -4.74
CA THR A 239 3.02 28.34 -3.83
C THR A 239 3.49 28.29 -2.39
N LYS A 240 3.83 27.09 -1.89
CA LYS A 240 4.20 26.91 -0.47
C LYS A 240 5.64 27.32 -0.18
N LYS A 241 6.52 27.14 -1.16
CA LYS A 241 7.95 27.48 -1.10
C LYS A 241 8.69 26.62 -0.07
N ASP A 242 8.29 25.34 -0.01
CA ASP A 242 8.66 24.39 1.04
C ASP A 242 10.04 23.78 0.86
N PHE A 243 10.70 23.97 -0.30
CA PHE A 243 11.99 23.36 -0.54
C PHE A 243 12.92 24.15 -1.46
N ARG A 244 14.21 23.80 -1.39
CA ARG A 244 15.30 24.35 -2.19
C ARG A 244 15.77 23.31 -3.21
N LEU A 245 16.16 23.78 -4.39
CA LEU A 245 16.64 22.90 -5.46
C LEU A 245 17.92 22.15 -5.02
N THR A 246 18.01 20.86 -5.35
CA THR A 246 19.19 20.01 -5.14
C THR A 246 19.32 18.99 -6.27
N GLY A 247 20.55 18.67 -6.67
CA GLY A 247 20.80 17.56 -7.61
C GLY A 247 20.40 17.89 -9.05
N LEU A 248 20.57 19.17 -9.42
CA LEU A 248 20.36 19.69 -10.76
C LEU A 248 21.44 19.17 -11.72
N GLU A 249 21.09 18.90 -12.98
CA GLU A 249 22.03 18.36 -13.97
C GLU A 249 22.58 19.43 -14.94
N TYR A 250 21.80 20.48 -15.22
CA TYR A 250 22.10 21.50 -16.21
C TYR A 250 22.16 22.91 -15.60
N LEU A 251 21.26 23.23 -14.66
CA LEU A 251 21.09 24.55 -14.07
C LEU A 251 21.79 24.68 -12.71
N GLY A 252 23.07 24.28 -12.62
CA GLY A 252 23.82 24.32 -11.36
C GLY A 252 23.96 25.71 -10.71
N ASN A 253 23.75 26.79 -11.48
CA ASN A 253 23.79 28.17 -10.99
C ASN A 253 22.57 28.56 -10.11
N ILE A 254 21.51 27.76 -10.10
CA ILE A 254 20.35 27.94 -9.22
C ILE A 254 20.23 26.84 -8.15
N GLU A 255 21.27 26.02 -8.01
CA GLU A 255 21.34 25.00 -6.97
C GLU A 255 21.20 25.63 -5.57
N GLY A 256 20.43 24.99 -4.70
CA GLY A 256 20.14 25.49 -3.35
C GLY A 256 19.16 26.67 -3.28
N LYS A 257 18.65 27.20 -4.40
CA LYS A 257 17.67 28.29 -4.40
C LYS A 257 16.24 27.79 -4.18
N SER A 258 15.46 28.58 -3.46
CA SER A 258 14.00 28.50 -3.38
C SER A 258 13.35 29.36 -4.47
N PHE A 259 12.04 29.22 -4.68
CA PHE A 259 11.32 29.97 -5.71
C PHE A 259 11.52 31.50 -5.63
N ASN A 260 11.51 32.08 -4.42
CA ASN A 260 11.68 33.54 -4.24
C ASN A 260 13.09 34.04 -4.59
N GLU A 261 14.10 33.17 -4.52
CA GLU A 261 15.50 33.51 -4.79
C GLU A 261 15.87 33.33 -6.27
N LEU A 262 14.96 32.73 -7.06
CA LEU A 262 15.12 32.67 -8.50
C LEU A 262 14.98 34.07 -9.12
N PRO A 263 15.73 34.39 -10.20
CA PRO A 263 15.49 35.60 -10.98
C PRO A 263 14.02 35.70 -11.42
N ARG A 264 13.46 36.92 -11.45
CA ARG A 264 12.03 37.09 -11.77
C ARG A 264 11.64 36.51 -13.13
N GLY A 265 12.56 36.49 -14.10
CA GLY A 265 12.35 35.83 -15.40
C GLY A 265 12.09 34.33 -15.26
N MET A 266 12.88 33.62 -14.44
CA MET A 266 12.71 32.19 -14.18
C MET A 266 11.44 31.89 -13.37
N GLN A 267 11.10 32.74 -12.40
CA GLN A 267 9.83 32.61 -11.68
C GLN A 267 8.63 32.70 -12.62
N ARG A 268 8.62 33.72 -13.50
CA ARG A 268 7.58 33.90 -14.52
C ARG A 268 7.53 32.71 -15.48
N GLN A 269 8.69 32.22 -15.92
CA GLN A 269 8.78 31.08 -16.80
C GLN A 269 8.13 29.82 -16.20
N LEU A 270 8.37 29.54 -14.91
CA LEU A 270 7.70 28.45 -14.21
C LEU A 270 6.18 28.66 -14.14
N GLU A 271 5.72 29.85 -13.77
CA GLU A 271 4.29 30.20 -13.70
C GLU A 271 3.58 30.07 -15.06
N GLU A 272 4.26 30.43 -16.16
CA GLU A 272 3.74 30.43 -17.53
C GLU A 272 3.90 29.08 -18.26
N THR A 273 4.66 28.13 -17.68
CA THR A 273 4.85 26.79 -18.24
C THR A 273 3.48 26.16 -18.54
N GLN A 274 3.28 25.71 -19.78
CA GLN A 274 2.01 25.12 -20.22
C GLN A 274 1.97 23.64 -19.87
N LEU A 275 0.92 23.24 -19.17
CA LEU A 275 0.61 21.85 -18.85
C LEU A 275 -0.50 21.37 -19.79
N MET A 276 -0.36 20.16 -20.31
CA MET A 276 -1.41 19.52 -21.10
C MET A 276 -2.31 18.67 -20.19
N LEU A 277 -3.54 19.12 -19.98
CA LEU A 277 -4.53 18.43 -19.14
C LEU A 277 -5.47 17.61 -20.02
N PHE A 278 -5.74 16.38 -19.61
CA PHE A 278 -6.77 15.51 -20.16
C PHE A 278 -7.85 15.30 -19.10
N ILE A 279 -9.04 15.83 -19.36
CA ILE A 279 -10.16 15.79 -18.41
C ILE A 279 -11.16 14.77 -18.91
N ILE A 280 -11.32 13.67 -18.17
CA ILE A 280 -12.30 12.64 -18.50
C ILE A 280 -13.66 13.09 -18.00
N ARG A 281 -14.60 13.31 -18.93
CA ARG A 281 -15.90 13.89 -18.64
C ARG A 281 -16.86 12.87 -17.98
N PRO A 282 -17.87 13.33 -17.21
CA PRO A 282 -18.84 12.48 -16.50
C PRO A 282 -19.59 11.49 -17.40
N GLU A 283 -19.77 11.84 -18.68
CA GLU A 283 -20.46 10.99 -19.67
C GLU A 283 -19.67 9.72 -20.00
N THR A 284 -18.37 9.69 -19.71
CA THR A 284 -17.55 8.48 -19.85
C THR A 284 -17.96 7.48 -18.76
N PRO A 285 -18.42 6.27 -19.10
CA PRO A 285 -18.87 5.30 -18.11
C PRO A 285 -17.74 4.92 -17.13
N PRO A 286 -18.03 4.69 -15.83
CA PRO A 286 -17.01 4.38 -14.83
C PRO A 286 -16.07 3.21 -15.18
N GLU A 287 -16.59 2.17 -15.84
CA GLU A 287 -15.81 1.02 -16.32
C GLU A 287 -14.78 1.42 -17.40
N VAL A 288 -15.13 2.41 -18.22
CA VAL A 288 -14.24 2.98 -19.24
C VAL A 288 -13.22 3.90 -18.57
N LYS A 289 -13.66 4.73 -17.61
CA LYS A 289 -12.73 5.56 -16.81
C LYS A 289 -11.69 4.71 -16.10
N PHE A 290 -12.11 3.61 -15.44
CA PHE A 290 -11.21 2.66 -14.80
C PHE A 290 -10.17 2.12 -15.78
N THR A 291 -10.62 1.68 -16.96
CA THR A 291 -9.73 1.17 -18.02
C THR A 291 -8.73 2.23 -18.47
N ILE A 292 -9.19 3.47 -18.70
CA ILE A 292 -8.32 4.58 -19.09
C ILE A 292 -7.29 4.83 -17.99
N PHE A 293 -7.72 4.95 -16.73
CA PHE A 293 -6.83 5.18 -15.60
C PHE A 293 -5.83 4.07 -15.41
N TYR A 294 -6.24 2.81 -15.50
CA TYR A 294 -5.36 1.65 -15.38
C TYR A 294 -4.30 1.61 -16.49
N ARG A 295 -4.65 1.98 -17.73
CA ARG A 295 -3.72 2.00 -18.88
C ARG A 295 -2.80 3.20 -18.90
N ILE A 296 -3.27 4.35 -18.43
CA ILE A 296 -2.53 5.62 -18.44
C ILE A 296 -1.60 5.74 -17.24
N ASN A 297 -1.77 4.88 -16.22
CA ASN A 297 -0.90 4.78 -15.06
C ASN A 297 0.51 4.29 -15.41
N THR A 298 1.20 5.05 -16.26
CA THR A 298 2.52 4.77 -16.82
C THR A 298 3.41 5.97 -16.53
N GLY A 299 4.31 5.79 -15.55
CA GLY A 299 5.32 6.77 -15.17
C GLY A 299 5.10 7.43 -13.80
N GLY A 300 5.66 6.84 -12.74
CA GLY A 300 5.55 7.34 -11.37
C GLY A 300 5.10 6.25 -10.39
N LEU A 301 4.55 6.65 -9.23
CA LEU A 301 3.87 5.73 -8.31
C LEU A 301 2.54 5.32 -8.94
N VAL A 302 2.48 4.08 -9.41
CA VAL A 302 1.31 3.54 -10.12
C VAL A 302 0.15 3.35 -9.13
N LEU A 303 -1.03 3.92 -9.37
CA LEU A 303 -2.19 3.64 -8.49
C LEU A 303 -2.60 2.17 -8.61
N THR A 304 -2.89 1.53 -7.48
CA THR A 304 -3.44 0.16 -7.47
C THR A 304 -4.86 0.16 -8.06
N ALA A 305 -5.33 -1.00 -8.51
CA ALA A 305 -6.72 -1.15 -8.96
C ALA A 305 -7.72 -0.67 -7.90
N GLN A 306 -7.43 -0.92 -6.61
CA GLN A 306 -8.29 -0.47 -5.53
C GLN A 306 -8.25 1.04 -5.30
N GLU A 307 -7.08 1.68 -5.43
CA GLU A 307 -6.95 3.14 -5.36
C GLU A 307 -7.73 3.82 -6.49
N ILE A 308 -7.69 3.26 -7.71
CA ILE A 308 -8.49 3.74 -8.84
C ILE A 308 -10.00 3.61 -8.54
N ARG A 309 -10.44 2.48 -7.98
CA ARG A 309 -11.86 2.31 -7.57
C ARG A 309 -12.25 3.31 -6.49
N HIS A 310 -11.38 3.55 -5.52
CA HIS A 310 -11.63 4.52 -4.46
C HIS A 310 -11.88 5.92 -5.05
N ALA A 311 -11.01 6.37 -5.98
CA ALA A 311 -11.18 7.65 -6.66
C ALA A 311 -12.50 7.74 -7.43
N LEU A 312 -12.85 6.69 -8.17
CA LEU A 312 -14.03 6.66 -9.05
C LEU A 312 -15.37 6.52 -8.32
N PHE A 313 -15.39 5.86 -7.17
CA PHE A 313 -16.61 5.45 -6.49
C PHE A 313 -16.70 6.00 -5.06
N GLN A 314 -16.38 7.28 -4.89
CA GLN A 314 -16.49 7.98 -3.62
C GLN A 314 -17.91 7.92 -3.04
N GLY A 315 -18.03 7.87 -1.71
CA GLY A 315 -19.30 7.88 -0.99
C GLY A 315 -19.36 6.85 0.14
N GLN A 316 -20.56 6.29 0.36
CA GLN A 316 -20.80 5.30 1.42
C GLN A 316 -19.88 4.08 1.31
N ALA A 317 -19.56 3.64 0.10
CA ALA A 317 -18.65 2.52 -0.14
C ALA A 317 -17.25 2.79 0.42
N THR A 318 -16.64 3.93 0.08
CA THR A 318 -15.29 4.26 0.55
C THR A 318 -15.23 4.46 2.06
N ILE A 319 -16.27 5.07 2.64
CA ILE A 319 -16.42 5.25 4.10
C ILE A 319 -16.54 3.89 4.81
N LEU A 320 -17.39 2.98 4.29
CA LEU A 320 -17.60 1.66 4.86
C LEU A 320 -16.30 0.85 4.84
N LEU A 321 -15.63 0.75 3.67
CA LEU A 321 -14.42 -0.05 3.53
C LEU A 321 -13.32 0.42 4.48
N LYS A 322 -13.15 1.74 4.63
CA LYS A 322 -12.20 2.32 5.58
C LYS A 322 -12.53 1.97 7.02
N ALA A 323 -13.80 2.14 7.43
CA ALA A 323 -14.24 1.81 8.78
C ALA A 323 -14.04 0.32 9.11
N LEU A 324 -14.28 -0.57 8.15
CA LEU A 324 -14.04 -2.01 8.32
C LEU A 324 -12.54 -2.34 8.39
N ALA A 325 -11.70 -1.68 7.58
CA ALA A 325 -10.24 -1.85 7.63
C ALA A 325 -9.64 -1.39 8.97
N GLU A 326 -10.23 -0.35 9.57
CA GLU A 326 -9.80 0.17 10.87
C GLU A 326 -10.28 -0.66 12.07
N SER A 327 -11.27 -1.53 11.87
CA SER A 327 -11.91 -2.35 12.91
C SER A 327 -10.94 -3.31 13.61
N SER A 328 -11.21 -3.58 14.89
CA SER A 328 -10.34 -4.45 15.70
C SER A 328 -10.42 -5.91 15.26
N GLU A 329 -11.59 -6.32 14.77
CA GLU A 329 -11.92 -7.67 14.34
C GLU A 329 -11.18 -8.02 13.05
N PHE A 330 -11.18 -7.12 12.06
CA PHE A 330 -10.38 -7.29 10.85
C PHE A 330 -8.88 -7.35 11.17
N LYS A 331 -8.38 -6.43 12.01
CA LYS A 331 -6.96 -6.40 12.38
C LYS A 331 -6.53 -7.67 13.13
N LYS A 332 -7.34 -8.16 14.07
CA LYS A 332 -7.08 -9.42 14.78
C LYS A 332 -7.15 -10.64 13.86
N ALA A 333 -8.15 -10.70 12.98
CA ALA A 333 -8.33 -11.81 12.05
C ALA A 333 -7.22 -11.88 11.01
N THR A 334 -6.64 -10.75 10.61
CA THR A 334 -5.49 -10.70 9.69
C THR A 334 -4.13 -10.76 10.39
N ASP A 335 -4.12 -10.84 11.73
CA ASP A 335 -2.95 -10.72 12.59
C ASP A 335 -2.10 -9.48 12.24
N TRP A 336 -2.78 -8.34 12.03
CA TRP A 336 -2.21 -7.04 11.64
C TRP A 336 -1.34 -7.09 10.38
N GLY A 337 -1.44 -8.14 9.57
CA GLY A 337 -0.55 -8.34 8.44
C GLY A 337 -0.97 -7.64 7.15
N VAL A 338 -2.08 -6.88 7.15
CA VAL A 338 -2.56 -6.16 5.96
C VAL A 338 -2.47 -4.65 6.19
N SER A 339 -1.74 -3.96 5.32
CA SER A 339 -1.61 -2.50 5.34
C SER A 339 -2.76 -1.82 4.59
N ASP A 340 -3.23 -0.67 5.09
CA ASP A 340 -4.19 0.18 4.37
C ASP A 340 -3.49 1.32 3.59
N LEU A 341 -2.16 1.45 3.66
CA LEU A 341 -1.42 2.53 3.00
C LEU A 341 -1.67 2.57 1.47
N ARG A 342 -1.78 1.38 0.87
CA ARG A 342 -2.05 1.18 -0.57
C ARG A 342 -3.43 0.57 -0.82
N MET A 343 -4.31 0.67 0.18
CA MET A 343 -5.69 0.18 0.19
C MET A 343 -5.85 -1.35 0.04
N ASP A 344 -4.82 -2.15 0.36
CA ASP A 344 -4.92 -3.61 0.31
C ASP A 344 -5.97 -4.15 1.29
N ALA A 345 -6.05 -3.56 2.49
CA ALA A 345 -7.10 -3.90 3.46
C ALA A 345 -8.50 -3.69 2.88
N ARG A 346 -8.73 -2.53 2.25
CA ARG A 346 -10.01 -2.21 1.59
C ARG A 346 -10.31 -3.15 0.42
N GLU A 347 -9.31 -3.61 -0.33
CA GLU A 347 -9.53 -4.58 -1.40
C GLU A 347 -9.92 -5.96 -0.84
N CYS A 348 -9.25 -6.46 0.20
CA CYS A 348 -9.64 -7.71 0.88
C CYS A 348 -11.11 -7.65 1.32
N ILE A 349 -11.50 -6.55 1.96
CA ILE A 349 -12.86 -6.33 2.45
C ILE A 349 -13.84 -6.22 1.29
N LEU A 350 -13.50 -5.47 0.23
CA LEU A 350 -14.36 -5.32 -0.94
C LEU A 350 -14.60 -6.66 -1.64
N ARG A 351 -13.58 -7.51 -1.76
CA ARG A 351 -13.71 -8.87 -2.31
C ARG A 351 -14.63 -9.73 -1.46
N TYR A 352 -14.50 -9.69 -0.12
CA TYR A 352 -15.45 -10.35 0.76
C TYR A 352 -16.88 -9.86 0.51
N ILE A 353 -17.10 -8.55 0.51
CA ILE A 353 -18.44 -7.95 0.33
C ILE A 353 -19.03 -8.34 -1.03
N ALA A 354 -18.22 -8.31 -2.09
CA ALA A 354 -18.66 -8.64 -3.43
C ALA A 354 -19.26 -10.06 -3.49
N PHE A 355 -18.58 -11.03 -2.88
CA PHE A 355 -19.06 -12.42 -2.81
C PHE A 355 -20.11 -12.68 -1.72
N TYR A 356 -20.21 -11.80 -0.72
CA TYR A 356 -21.29 -11.82 0.27
C TYR A 356 -22.63 -11.39 -0.38
N LEU A 357 -22.59 -10.33 -1.20
CA LEU A 357 -23.78 -9.81 -1.89
C LEU A 357 -24.15 -10.66 -3.11
N ASN A 358 -23.15 -11.14 -3.84
CA ASN A 358 -23.33 -11.88 -5.09
C ASN A 358 -22.62 -13.24 -4.98
N PRO A 359 -23.34 -14.36 -4.80
CA PRO A 359 -22.74 -15.66 -4.60
C PRO A 359 -21.75 -16.03 -5.72
N TYR A 360 -20.69 -16.74 -5.35
CA TYR A 360 -19.64 -17.16 -6.30
C TYR A 360 -20.17 -17.98 -7.50
N THR A 361 -21.34 -18.62 -7.36
CA THR A 361 -22.03 -19.35 -8.42
C THR A 361 -22.56 -18.45 -9.53
N GLU A 362 -22.80 -17.17 -9.23
CA GLU A 362 -23.27 -16.14 -10.17
C GLU A 362 -22.12 -15.38 -10.83
N TYR A 363 -20.88 -15.59 -10.38
CA TYR A 363 -19.68 -15.04 -11.02
C TYR A 363 -19.39 -15.76 -12.36
N LYS A 364 -20.06 -15.27 -13.41
CA LYS A 364 -20.08 -15.90 -14.75
C LYS A 364 -19.04 -15.35 -15.72
N ARG A 365 -18.36 -14.26 -15.40
CA ARG A 365 -17.38 -13.60 -16.26
C ARG A 365 -16.05 -13.44 -15.54
N SER A 366 -14.95 -13.68 -16.23
CA SER A 366 -13.59 -13.49 -15.70
C SER A 366 -13.20 -12.00 -15.70
N ASP A 367 -13.97 -11.19 -14.99
CA ASP A 367 -13.78 -9.75 -14.87
C ASP A 367 -13.92 -9.32 -13.41
N LEU A 368 -12.87 -9.60 -12.63
CA LEU A 368 -12.86 -9.27 -11.20
C LEU A 368 -12.87 -7.74 -11.00
N ASN A 369 -12.18 -6.99 -11.86
CA ASN A 369 -12.13 -5.54 -11.78
C ASN A 369 -13.52 -4.91 -11.97
N GLY A 370 -14.26 -5.35 -12.98
CA GLY A 370 -15.65 -4.94 -13.19
C GLY A 370 -16.55 -5.37 -12.05
N PHE A 371 -16.43 -6.61 -11.57
CA PHE A 371 -17.23 -7.13 -10.46
C PHE A 371 -17.06 -6.32 -9.16
N LEU A 372 -15.82 -6.01 -8.79
CA LEU A 372 -15.53 -5.17 -7.62
C LEU A 372 -15.99 -3.71 -7.83
N SER A 373 -15.89 -3.18 -9.04
CA SER A 373 -16.39 -1.83 -9.36
C SER A 373 -17.93 -1.75 -9.29
N SER A 374 -18.64 -2.77 -9.77
CA SER A 374 -20.09 -2.89 -9.61
C SER A 374 -20.50 -2.99 -8.15
N THR A 375 -19.73 -3.71 -7.33
CA THR A 375 -19.95 -3.80 -5.89
C THR A 375 -19.81 -2.44 -5.20
N MET A 376 -18.81 -1.63 -5.58
CA MET A 376 -18.66 -0.25 -5.08
C MET A 376 -19.91 0.60 -5.39
N LYS A 377 -20.45 0.46 -6.61
CA LYS A 377 -21.67 1.16 -7.03
C LYS A 377 -22.90 0.70 -6.22
N GLU A 378 -23.04 -0.61 -6.01
CA GLU A 378 -24.11 -1.20 -5.21
C GLU A 378 -24.06 -0.70 -3.76
N LEU A 379 -22.88 -0.70 -3.14
CA LEU A 379 -22.67 -0.18 -1.79
C LEU A 379 -23.02 1.31 -1.64
N ASN A 380 -22.73 2.13 -2.66
CA ASN A 380 -23.12 3.54 -2.66
C ASN A 380 -24.63 3.76 -2.75
N ALA A 381 -25.38 2.82 -3.35
CA ALA A 381 -26.84 2.88 -3.47
C ALA A 381 -27.57 2.14 -2.34
N MET A 382 -26.85 1.45 -1.46
CA MET A 382 -27.42 0.58 -0.43
C MET A 382 -28.04 1.37 0.73
N LEU A 383 -29.16 0.88 1.26
CA LEU A 383 -29.82 1.48 2.42
C LEU A 383 -28.95 1.37 3.69
N PRO A 384 -29.00 2.36 4.60
CA PRO A 384 -28.20 2.34 5.84
C PRO A 384 -28.42 1.09 6.71
N SER A 385 -29.65 0.57 6.78
CA SER A 385 -29.95 -0.65 7.54
C SER A 385 -29.26 -1.90 6.97
N SER A 386 -29.17 -2.00 5.64
CA SER A 386 -28.46 -3.09 4.96
C SER A 386 -26.94 -2.99 5.18
N ILE A 387 -26.41 -1.77 5.21
CA ILE A 387 -24.99 -1.51 5.54
C ILE A 387 -24.66 -1.95 6.97
N GLU A 388 -25.52 -1.63 7.94
CA GLU A 388 -25.30 -2.05 9.33
C GLU A 388 -25.43 -3.57 9.49
N LYS A 389 -26.34 -4.22 8.77
CA LYS A 389 -26.40 -5.69 8.72
C LYS A 389 -25.10 -6.27 8.16
N LEU A 390 -24.62 -5.76 7.02
CA LEU A 390 -23.38 -6.20 6.39
C LEU A 390 -22.18 -6.01 7.34
N ARG A 391 -22.11 -4.88 8.04
CA ARG A 391 -21.09 -4.61 9.06
C ARG A 391 -21.12 -5.67 10.17
N GLY A 392 -22.31 -6.00 10.67
CA GLY A 392 -22.49 -7.04 11.69
C GLY A 392 -22.06 -8.43 11.21
N ASP A 393 -22.45 -8.81 9.99
CA ASP A 393 -22.11 -10.11 9.41
C ASP A 393 -20.60 -10.22 9.10
N PHE A 394 -19.98 -9.15 8.60
CA PHE A 394 -18.52 -9.07 8.44
C PHE A 394 -17.79 -9.24 9.77
N THR A 395 -18.26 -8.56 10.82
CA THR A 395 -17.67 -8.63 12.17
C THR A 395 -17.67 -10.07 12.68
N LYS A 396 -18.81 -10.77 12.56
CA LYS A 396 -18.93 -12.19 12.94
C LYS A 396 -18.02 -13.07 12.10
N ALA A 397 -17.94 -12.84 10.79
CA ALA A 397 -17.06 -13.60 9.91
C ALA A 397 -15.58 -13.47 10.29
N MET A 398 -15.13 -12.26 10.65
CA MET A 398 -13.77 -12.02 11.13
C MET A 398 -13.50 -12.69 12.48
N GLN A 399 -14.42 -12.58 13.42
CA GLN A 399 -14.33 -13.23 14.73
C GLN A 399 -14.25 -14.75 14.59
N LEU A 400 -15.17 -15.36 13.83
CA LEU A 400 -15.17 -16.80 13.57
C LEU A 400 -13.88 -17.27 12.90
N SER A 401 -13.40 -16.53 11.89
CA SER A 401 -12.16 -16.87 11.18
C SER A 401 -10.94 -16.82 12.10
N HIS A 402 -10.88 -15.80 12.98
CA HIS A 402 -9.85 -15.70 14.02
C HIS A 402 -9.96 -16.83 15.05
N GLU A 403 -11.16 -17.16 15.51
CA GLU A 403 -11.36 -18.25 16.45
C GLU A 403 -10.99 -19.60 15.87
N LEU A 404 -11.29 -19.85 14.58
CA LEU A 404 -10.97 -21.11 13.92
C LEU A 404 -9.48 -21.23 13.57
N LEU A 405 -8.83 -20.17 13.11
CA LEU A 405 -7.50 -20.26 12.50
C LEU A 405 -6.42 -19.44 13.23
N GLY A 406 -6.80 -18.56 14.14
CA GLY A 406 -5.90 -17.67 14.86
C GLY A 406 -4.99 -16.89 13.92
N ARG A 407 -3.68 -16.96 14.18
CA ARG A 407 -2.65 -16.30 13.37
C ARG A 407 -2.55 -16.81 11.92
N ASN A 408 -3.19 -17.94 11.59
CA ASN A 408 -3.16 -18.55 10.25
C ASN A 408 -4.38 -18.18 9.40
N ALA A 409 -5.33 -17.40 9.93
CA ALA A 409 -6.49 -16.96 9.19
C ALA A 409 -6.08 -16.24 7.89
N PHE A 410 -6.73 -16.64 6.80
CA PHE A 410 -6.56 -16.08 5.45
C PHE A 410 -5.15 -16.19 4.87
N ARG A 411 -4.36 -17.17 5.32
CA ARG A 411 -2.98 -17.39 4.89
C ARG A 411 -2.78 -18.82 4.43
N LYS A 412 -1.81 -19.03 3.55
CA LYS A 412 -1.24 -20.37 3.35
C LYS A 412 -0.33 -20.68 4.53
N PHE A 413 -0.45 -21.85 5.12
CA PHE A 413 0.34 -22.23 6.29
C PHE A 413 0.68 -23.72 6.29
N ASN A 414 1.68 -24.08 7.07
CA ASN A 414 2.10 -25.46 7.28
C ASN A 414 2.27 -25.69 8.80
N LEU A 415 1.45 -26.57 9.36
CA LEU A 415 1.45 -26.84 10.80
C LEU A 415 2.72 -27.57 11.28
N ASP A 416 3.31 -28.41 10.45
CA ASP A 416 4.49 -29.21 10.82
C ASP A 416 5.73 -28.34 10.99
N SER A 417 5.89 -27.35 10.11
CA SER A 417 7.01 -26.39 10.14
C SER A 417 6.71 -25.12 10.95
N GLY A 418 5.46 -24.89 11.32
CA GLY A 418 4.98 -23.65 11.95
C GLY A 418 5.00 -22.41 11.05
N ARG A 419 5.41 -22.55 9.77
CA ARG A 419 5.51 -21.44 8.81
C ARG A 419 4.14 -21.01 8.29
N ARG A 420 3.98 -19.70 8.05
CA ARG A 420 2.84 -19.13 7.33
C ARG A 420 3.30 -18.10 6.28
N GLY A 421 2.49 -17.93 5.24
CA GLY A 421 2.66 -16.90 4.23
C GLY A 421 1.91 -15.60 4.56
N PRO A 422 1.95 -14.61 3.65
CA PRO A 422 1.22 -13.35 3.76
C PRO A 422 -0.29 -13.58 3.65
N VAL A 423 -1.09 -12.56 3.96
CA VAL A 423 -2.56 -12.67 3.80
C VAL A 423 -2.86 -12.84 2.31
N ASN A 424 -3.69 -13.80 1.95
CA ASN A 424 -4.07 -14.05 0.57
C ASN A 424 -5.51 -13.56 0.33
N LYS A 425 -5.70 -12.62 -0.62
CA LYS A 425 -7.01 -12.02 -0.95
C LYS A 425 -8.05 -13.08 -1.33
N ALA A 426 -7.66 -14.11 -2.08
CA ALA A 426 -8.54 -15.20 -2.51
C ALA A 426 -8.94 -16.14 -1.35
N LEU A 427 -8.03 -16.38 -0.38
CA LEU A 427 -8.37 -17.07 0.87
C LEU A 427 -9.28 -16.21 1.74
N PHE A 428 -9.01 -14.91 1.83
CA PHE A 428 -9.83 -13.97 2.58
C PHE A 428 -11.28 -14.00 2.12
N GLU A 429 -11.52 -13.75 0.82
CA GLU A 429 -12.89 -13.70 0.28
C GLU A 429 -13.61 -15.05 0.36
N SER A 430 -12.90 -16.17 0.18
CA SER A 430 -13.53 -17.50 0.18
C SER A 430 -13.85 -17.96 1.60
N TRP A 431 -12.86 -17.97 2.50
CA TRP A 431 -13.06 -18.46 3.86
C TRP A 431 -14.00 -17.57 4.66
N ALA A 432 -13.88 -16.24 4.55
CA ALA A 432 -14.76 -15.32 5.26
C ALA A 432 -16.22 -15.41 4.81
N ASN A 433 -16.48 -15.83 3.57
CA ASN A 433 -17.84 -16.09 3.08
C ASN A 433 -18.32 -17.53 3.36
N VAL A 434 -17.41 -18.51 3.41
CA VAL A 434 -17.78 -19.94 3.54
C VAL A 434 -18.01 -20.33 5.00
N PHE A 435 -17.11 -19.98 5.93
CA PHE A 435 -17.24 -20.43 7.33
C PHE A 435 -18.55 -20.00 7.99
N PRO A 436 -19.04 -18.75 7.83
CA PRO A 436 -20.28 -18.33 8.46
C PRO A 436 -21.55 -19.02 7.94
N GLN A 437 -21.46 -19.81 6.86
CA GLN A 437 -22.60 -20.58 6.33
C GLN A 437 -22.85 -21.89 7.09
N TYR A 438 -21.95 -22.27 8.00
CA TYR A 438 -22.05 -23.49 8.79
C TYR A 438 -22.31 -23.18 10.26
N ASN A 439 -22.71 -24.20 11.02
CA ASN A 439 -22.91 -24.04 12.46
C ASN A 439 -21.57 -23.74 13.16
N GLU A 440 -21.50 -22.59 13.80
CA GLU A 440 -20.32 -22.10 14.51
C GLU A 440 -19.84 -23.07 15.60
N GLN A 441 -20.76 -23.61 16.41
CA GLN A 441 -20.39 -24.53 17.49
C GLN A 441 -19.78 -25.82 16.95
N GLU A 442 -20.34 -26.37 15.87
CA GLU A 442 -19.79 -27.58 15.24
C GLU A 442 -18.39 -27.32 14.63
N LEU A 443 -18.20 -26.17 13.97
CA LEU A 443 -16.89 -25.78 13.46
C LEU A 443 -15.85 -25.64 14.57
N LEU A 444 -16.22 -25.05 15.71
CA LEU A 444 -15.33 -24.87 16.85
C LEU A 444 -14.98 -26.21 17.50
N ILE A 445 -15.92 -27.16 17.60
CA ILE A 445 -15.65 -28.54 18.07
C ILE A 445 -14.60 -29.21 17.17
N HIS A 446 -14.70 -29.04 15.86
CA HIS A 446 -13.80 -29.67 14.89
C HIS A 446 -12.62 -28.77 14.44
N LYS A 447 -12.35 -27.68 15.16
CA LYS A 447 -11.34 -26.67 14.81
C LYS A 447 -9.97 -27.27 14.49
N ASN A 448 -9.47 -28.19 15.31
CA ASN A 448 -8.14 -28.78 15.11
C ASN A 448 -8.07 -29.60 13.82
N SER A 449 -9.11 -30.39 13.52
CA SER A 449 -9.22 -31.16 12.28
C SER A 449 -9.32 -30.25 11.06
N LEU A 450 -10.03 -29.12 11.19
CA LEU A 450 -10.12 -28.09 10.16
C LEU A 450 -8.75 -27.47 9.86
N GLN A 451 -8.03 -27.02 10.88
CA GLN A 451 -6.68 -26.49 10.71
C GLN A 451 -5.74 -27.50 10.05
N GLN A 452 -5.81 -28.78 10.44
CA GLN A 452 -4.98 -29.84 9.84
C GLN A 452 -5.29 -30.07 8.36
N LYS A 453 -6.57 -30.18 7.98
CA LYS A 453 -6.96 -30.33 6.57
C LYS A 453 -6.56 -29.11 5.74
N LEU A 454 -6.82 -27.90 6.23
CA LEU A 454 -6.45 -26.66 5.54
C LEU A 454 -4.92 -26.50 5.40
N GLY A 455 -4.14 -26.81 6.43
CA GLY A 455 -2.67 -26.72 6.36
C GLY A 455 -2.04 -27.71 5.37
N LYS A 456 -2.70 -28.84 5.10
CA LYS A 456 -2.24 -29.84 4.13
C LYS A 456 -2.72 -29.57 2.71
N VAL A 457 -3.94 -29.06 2.54
CA VAL A 457 -4.57 -28.96 1.21
C VAL A 457 -3.77 -28.12 0.23
N PHE A 458 -3.03 -27.10 0.72
CA PHE A 458 -2.17 -26.25 -0.11
C PHE A 458 -1.07 -27.01 -0.85
N TRP A 459 -0.66 -28.17 -0.34
CA TRP A 459 0.45 -28.96 -0.86
C TRP A 459 -0.02 -30.27 -1.51
N THR A 460 -1.23 -30.70 -1.20
CA THR A 460 -1.82 -31.94 -1.74
C THR A 460 -2.81 -31.70 -2.87
N ASP A 461 -3.29 -30.46 -3.03
CA ASP A 461 -4.25 -30.08 -4.05
C ASP A 461 -3.71 -28.92 -4.89
N SER A 462 -3.11 -29.27 -6.03
CA SER A 462 -2.51 -28.30 -6.94
C SER A 462 -3.54 -27.36 -7.55
N ASP A 463 -4.77 -27.82 -7.78
CA ASP A 463 -5.82 -27.01 -8.40
C ASP A 463 -6.34 -25.95 -7.43
N TYR A 464 -6.54 -26.34 -6.16
CA TYR A 464 -6.85 -25.38 -5.11
C TYR A 464 -5.72 -24.38 -4.91
N ALA A 465 -4.48 -24.84 -4.75
CA ALA A 465 -3.33 -23.94 -4.59
C ALA A 465 -3.17 -22.96 -5.76
N ARG A 466 -3.38 -23.42 -7.00
CA ARG A 466 -3.36 -22.57 -8.20
C ARG A 466 -4.47 -21.53 -8.18
N SER A 467 -5.69 -21.92 -7.79
CA SER A 467 -6.85 -21.03 -7.72
C SER A 467 -6.68 -19.85 -6.74
N LEU A 468 -5.73 -19.96 -5.82
CA LEU A 468 -5.39 -18.95 -4.81
C LEU A 468 -4.22 -18.03 -5.24
N SER A 469 -3.45 -18.38 -6.26
CA SER A 469 -2.15 -17.74 -6.57
C SER A 469 -2.06 -17.17 -7.97
N ALA A 470 -2.78 -17.75 -8.93
CA ALA A 470 -2.67 -17.39 -10.35
C ALA A 470 -4.05 -17.38 -11.01
N GLY A 471 -4.31 -16.35 -11.83
CA GLY A 471 -5.59 -16.21 -12.53
C GLY A 471 -6.79 -16.20 -11.58
N THR A 472 -6.62 -15.59 -10.40
CA THR A 472 -7.59 -15.52 -9.29
C THR A 472 -8.93 -14.92 -9.72
N GLY A 473 -8.93 -14.02 -10.71
CA GLY A 473 -10.15 -13.47 -11.31
C GLY A 473 -10.88 -14.39 -12.29
N SER A 474 -10.32 -15.54 -12.68
CA SER A 474 -10.99 -16.45 -13.61
C SER A 474 -12.20 -17.14 -12.97
N THR A 475 -13.26 -17.36 -13.73
CA THR A 475 -14.46 -18.07 -13.25
C THR A 475 -14.14 -19.45 -12.69
N THR A 476 -13.21 -20.18 -13.32
CA THR A 476 -12.72 -21.48 -12.86
C THR A 476 -12.01 -21.37 -11.51
N ALA A 477 -11.11 -20.40 -11.34
CA ALA A 477 -10.40 -20.23 -10.07
C ALA A 477 -11.36 -19.84 -8.94
N VAL A 478 -12.31 -18.92 -9.20
CA VAL A 478 -13.33 -18.50 -8.25
C VAL A 478 -14.17 -19.69 -7.81
N ARG A 479 -14.74 -20.42 -8.77
CA ARG A 479 -15.54 -21.61 -8.46
C ARG A 479 -14.75 -22.63 -7.65
N ASN A 480 -13.53 -22.95 -8.08
CA ASN A 480 -12.69 -23.94 -7.42
C ASN A 480 -12.41 -23.56 -5.96
N ARG A 481 -11.95 -22.33 -5.68
CA ARG A 481 -11.60 -21.96 -4.31
C ARG A 481 -12.78 -21.99 -3.33
N PHE A 482 -13.96 -21.58 -3.77
CA PHE A 482 -15.18 -21.62 -2.95
C PHE A 482 -15.69 -23.05 -2.77
N GLU A 483 -15.79 -23.82 -3.85
CA GLU A 483 -16.25 -25.23 -3.78
C GLU A 483 -15.32 -26.08 -2.93
N ARG A 484 -14.00 -25.86 -3.05
CA ARG A 484 -13.03 -26.59 -2.24
C ARG A 484 -13.09 -26.21 -0.78
N ALA A 485 -13.27 -24.92 -0.45
CA ALA A 485 -13.51 -24.49 0.92
C ALA A 485 -14.77 -25.15 1.51
N HIS A 486 -15.88 -25.16 0.77
CA HIS A 486 -17.11 -25.87 1.18
C HIS A 486 -16.88 -27.37 1.36
N SER A 487 -16.17 -28.02 0.44
CA SER A 487 -15.86 -29.45 0.50
C SER A 487 -15.04 -29.80 1.74
N ILE A 488 -14.02 -29.00 2.06
CA ILE A 488 -13.18 -29.21 3.25
C ILE A 488 -14.04 -29.14 4.52
N VAL A 489 -14.87 -28.10 4.66
CA VAL A 489 -15.75 -27.93 5.83
C VAL A 489 -16.76 -29.08 5.93
N LYS A 490 -17.44 -29.44 4.84
CA LYS A 490 -18.42 -30.55 4.82
C LYS A 490 -17.79 -31.88 5.24
N ASN A 491 -16.59 -32.18 4.72
CA ASN A 491 -15.87 -33.41 5.07
C ASN A 491 -15.37 -33.44 6.52
N ILE A 492 -15.49 -32.34 7.27
CA ILE A 492 -15.11 -32.27 8.69
C ILE A 492 -16.35 -32.41 9.56
N LEU A 493 -17.46 -31.78 9.15
CA LEU A 493 -18.74 -31.83 9.86
C LEU A 493 -19.53 -33.13 9.58
N SER A 494 -19.22 -33.82 8.49
CA SER A 494 -19.77 -35.14 8.14
C SER A 494 -18.61 -36.09 7.78
N PRO A 495 -17.79 -36.46 8.78
CA PRO A 495 -16.50 -37.14 8.58
C PRO A 495 -16.60 -38.56 8.01
#